data_AF-A0A1Q7VM07-F1
#
_entry.id   AF-A0A1Q7VM07-F1
#
_cell.length_a   1.000
_cell.length_b   1.000
_cell.length_c   1.000
_cell.angle_alpha   90.00
_cell.angle_beta   90.00
_cell.angle_gamma   90.00
#
_symmetry.space_group_name_H-M   'P 1'
#
loop_
_entity.id
_entity.type
_entity.pdbx_description
1 polymer ?
#
loop_
_entity_poly.entity_id
_entity_poly.type
_entity_poly.pdbx_seq_one_letter_code
_entity_poly.pdbx_strand_id
1 'polypeptide(L)'
;MKHPNDVLVGGRKVAGILGEAGEGRVVLGTGINVNVAADELPVDVRIPATSLLAETGGPVDRIELLVELLAALERRYDSWLATK
;
A
#
# COMPACT_ATOMS: atom_id res chain seq x y z
N MET A 1 -11.54 10.76 -4.27
CA MET A 1 -11.21 9.43 -3.71
C MET A 1 -11.68 8.38 -4.69
N LYS A 2 -10.77 7.76 -5.44
CA LYS A 2 -11.07 6.50 -6.16
C LYS A 2 -11.20 5.41 -5.09
N HIS A 3 -12.02 4.37 -5.36
CA HIS A 3 -12.44 3.29 -4.44
C HIS A 3 -11.45 3.06 -3.26
N PRO A 4 -11.90 3.02 -1.98
CA PRO A 4 -11.18 3.45 -0.75
C PRO A 4 -9.85 2.74 -0.39
N ASN A 5 -9.33 1.92 -1.29
CA ASN A 5 -8.39 0.85 -1.04
C ASN A 5 -7.08 1.02 -1.82
N ASP A 6 -6.99 2.00 -2.73
CA ASP A 6 -5.81 2.24 -3.55
C ASP A 6 -4.95 3.37 -2.98
N VAL A 7 -3.63 3.16 -2.91
CA VAL A 7 -2.64 4.20 -2.61
C VAL A 7 -2.02 4.68 -3.92
N LEU A 8 -2.04 5.99 -4.14
CA LEU A 8 -1.58 6.61 -5.38
C LEU A 8 -0.42 7.58 -5.12
N VAL A 9 0.56 7.60 -6.03
CA VAL A 9 1.63 8.61 -6.13
C VAL A 9 1.55 9.25 -7.51
N GLY A 10 1.40 10.58 -7.58
CA GLY A 10 1.27 11.27 -8.87
C GLY A 10 0.11 10.79 -9.74
N GLY A 11 -0.97 10.27 -9.13
CA GLY A 11 -2.11 9.68 -9.85
C GLY A 11 -1.90 8.23 -10.33
N ARG A 12 -0.72 7.64 -10.10
CA ARG A 12 -0.40 6.25 -10.40
C ARG A 12 -0.52 5.37 -9.17
N LYS A 13 -0.98 4.13 -9.31
CA LYS A 13 -1.19 3.20 -8.19
C LYS A 13 0.11 2.53 -7.76
N VAL A 14 0.47 2.69 -6.49
CA VAL A 14 1.67 2.06 -5.89
C VAL A 14 1.31 0.91 -4.96
N ALA A 15 0.14 0.95 -4.32
CA ALA A 15 -0.32 -0.10 -3.42
C ALA A 15 -1.84 -0.26 -3.43
N GLY A 16 -2.30 -1.41 -2.94
CA GLY A 16 -3.71 -1.69 -2.68
C GLY A 16 -3.89 -2.42 -1.35
N ILE A 17 -4.98 -2.11 -0.66
CA ILE A 17 -5.35 -2.68 0.63
C ILE A 17 -6.75 -3.26 0.53
N LEU A 18 -6.93 -4.53 0.86
CA LEU A 18 -8.23 -5.19 0.92
C LEU A 18 -8.49 -5.63 2.36
N GLY A 19 -9.72 -5.43 2.82
CA GLY A 19 -10.17 -5.86 4.13
C GLY A 19 -11.33 -6.83 3.99
N GLU A 20 -11.20 -8.01 4.61
CA GLU A 20 -12.27 -8.99 4.71
C GLU A 20 -12.62 -9.19 6.18
N ALA A 21 -13.91 -9.10 6.52
CA ALA A 21 -14.40 -9.23 7.88
C ALA A 21 -15.24 -10.50 8.02
N GLY A 22 -14.99 -11.27 9.08
CA GLY A 22 -15.70 -12.51 9.37
C GLY A 22 -15.39 -13.01 10.78
N GLU A 23 -16.36 -13.66 11.43
CA GLU A 23 -16.19 -14.29 12.76
C GLU A 23 -15.57 -13.35 13.83
N GLY A 24 -15.97 -12.08 13.83
CA GLY A 24 -15.46 -11.08 14.78
C GLY A 24 -14.01 -10.64 14.53
N ARG A 25 -13.44 -10.96 13.37
CA ARG A 25 -12.08 -10.61 12.96
C ARG A 25 -12.09 -9.87 11.63
N VAL A 26 -11.01 -9.14 11.36
CA VAL A 26 -10.74 -8.51 10.06
C VAL A 26 -9.36 -8.94 9.60
N VAL A 27 -9.27 -9.40 8.36
CA VAL A 27 -8.01 -9.72 7.68
C VAL A 27 -7.72 -8.61 6.68
N LEU A 28 -6.54 -8.00 6.79
CA LEU A 28 -6.07 -6.96 5.88
C LEU A 28 -5.01 -7.54 4.94
N GLY A 29 -5.33 -7.65 3.65
CA GLY A 29 -4.37 -7.96 2.59
C GLY A 29 -3.81 -6.68 2.00
N THR A 30 -2.50 -6.47 2.11
CA THR A 30 -1.82 -5.28 1.57
C THR A 30 -0.78 -5.68 0.54
N GLY A 31 -0.91 -5.19 -0.69
CA GLY A 31 0.08 -5.36 -1.76
C GLY A 31 0.73 -4.02 -2.10
N ILE A 32 2.07 -3.99 -2.15
CA ILE A 32 2.85 -2.79 -2.47
C ILE A 32 3.85 -3.11 -3.58
N ASN A 33 3.85 -2.30 -4.64
CA ASN A 33 4.87 -2.36 -5.69
C ASN A 33 6.16 -1.73 -5.16
N VAL A 34 7.08 -2.52 -4.62
CA VAL A 34 8.32 -1.99 -4.01
C VAL A 34 9.42 -1.84 -5.07
N ASN A 35 10.12 -2.93 -5.40
CA ASN A 35 11.25 -2.94 -6.32
C ASN A 35 10.89 -3.56 -7.68
N VAL A 36 9.73 -3.18 -8.22
CA VAL A 36 9.26 -3.62 -9.55
C VAL A 36 9.77 -2.63 -10.58
N ALA A 37 10.45 -3.09 -11.64
CA ALA A 37 10.93 -2.22 -12.69
C ALA A 37 9.77 -1.61 -13.49
N ALA A 38 9.98 -0.45 -14.10
CA ALA A 38 8.91 0.29 -14.77
C ALA A 38 8.32 -0.45 -15.99
N ASP A 39 9.12 -1.27 -16.66
CA ASP A 39 8.75 -2.11 -17.79
C ASP A 39 8.05 -3.42 -17.40
N GLU A 40 8.13 -3.82 -16.12
CA GLU A 40 7.40 -4.97 -15.56
C GLU A 40 6.02 -4.56 -15.00
N LEU A 41 5.74 -3.27 -14.89
CA LEU A 41 4.46 -2.78 -14.41
C LEU A 41 3.35 -3.03 -15.45
N PRO A 42 2.13 -3.35 -15.01
CA PRO A 42 1.03 -3.59 -15.92
C PRO A 42 0.67 -2.32 -16.70
N VAL A 43 0.58 -2.45 -18.02
CA VAL A 43 0.34 -1.34 -18.96
C VAL A 43 -1.14 -1.17 -19.32
N ASP A 44 -1.94 -2.24 -19.28
CA ASP A 44 -3.36 -2.24 -19.67
C ASP A 44 -4.30 -2.18 -18.47
N VAL A 45 -4.08 -1.21 -17.59
CA VAL A 45 -4.85 -1.04 -16.35
C VAL A 45 -5.55 0.31 -16.30
N ARG A 46 -6.77 0.32 -15.74
CA ARG A 46 -7.59 1.53 -15.57
C ARG A 46 -6.90 2.65 -14.77
N ILE A 47 -5.97 2.29 -13.88
CA ILE A 47 -5.13 3.24 -13.16
C ILE A 47 -3.69 2.85 -13.52
N PRO A 48 -2.90 3.75 -14.13
CA PRO A 48 -1.50 3.46 -14.39
C PRO A 48 -0.79 3.06 -13.11
N ALA A 49 0.03 2.01 -13.15
CA ALA A 49 0.77 1.55 -11.99
C ALA A 49 2.09 2.33 -11.84
N THR A 50 2.61 2.33 -10.61
CA THR A 50 3.99 2.73 -10.30
C THR A 50 4.56 1.83 -9.21
N SER A 51 5.85 1.98 -8.91
CA SER A 51 6.55 1.30 -7.82
C SER A 51 7.37 2.29 -7.00
N LEU A 52 7.72 1.93 -5.77
CA LEU A 52 8.61 2.77 -4.96
C LEU A 52 9.98 2.94 -5.63
N LEU A 53 10.48 1.91 -6.32
CA LEU A 53 11.68 2.00 -7.15
C LEU A 53 11.56 3.08 -8.23
N ALA A 54 10.44 3.11 -8.97
CA ALA A 54 10.23 4.10 -10.02
C ALA A 54 10.08 5.53 -9.46
N GLU A 55 9.44 5.70 -8.31
CA GLU A 55 9.23 7.03 -7.71
C GLU A 55 10.45 7.57 -6.96
N THR A 56 11.29 6.70 -6.39
CA THR A 56 12.48 7.10 -5.61
C THR A 56 13.77 7.09 -6.43
N GLY A 57 13.78 6.40 -7.58
CA GLY A 57 14.95 6.23 -8.43
C GLY A 57 15.96 5.19 -7.93
N GLY A 58 15.65 4.45 -6.86
CA GLY A 58 16.54 3.43 -6.29
C GLY A 58 15.77 2.34 -5.54
N PRO A 59 16.42 1.18 -5.28
CA PRO A 59 15.77 0.10 -4.55
C PRO A 59 15.48 0.50 -3.10
N VAL A 60 14.32 0.06 -2.61
CA VAL A 60 13.88 0.24 -1.23
C VAL A 60 14.08 -1.06 -0.45
N ASP A 61 14.60 -0.98 0.77
CA ASP A 61 14.67 -2.12 1.68
C ASP A 61 13.26 -2.53 2.12
N ARG A 62 12.86 -3.76 1.79
CA ARG A 62 11.52 -4.26 2.06
C ARG A 62 11.29 -4.55 3.54
N ILE A 63 12.33 -4.88 4.30
CA ILE A 63 12.23 -5.14 5.73
C ILE A 63 12.02 -3.82 6.46
N GLU A 64 12.82 -2.81 6.13
CA GLU A 64 12.65 -1.47 6.70
C GLU A 64 11.26 -0.90 6.36
N LEU A 65 10.83 -1.03 5.11
CA LEU A 65 9.47 -0.65 4.69
C LEU A 65 8.38 -1.37 5.49
N LEU A 66 8.53 -2.68 5.72
CA LEU A 66 7.55 -3.46 6.47
C LEU A 66 7.48 -3.02 7.94
N VAL A 67 8.63 -2.77 8.57
CA VAL A 67 8.70 -2.28 9.96
C VAL A 67 7.97 -0.94 10.08
N GLU A 68 8.27 0.01 9.19
CA GLU A 68 7.63 1.32 9.21
C GLU A 68 6.13 1.25 8.89
N LEU A 69 5.72 0.38 7.95
CA LEU A 69 4.32 0.16 7.63
C LEU A 69 3.54 -0.37 8.84
N LEU A 70 4.05 -1.39 9.53
CA LEU A 70 3.40 -1.98 10.69
C LEU A 70 3.35 -1.01 11.86
N ALA A 71 4.44 -0.28 12.12
CA ALA A 71 4.47 0.73 13.17
C ALA A 71 3.49 1.89 12.87
N ALA A 72 3.37 2.31 11.61
CA ALA A 72 2.38 3.31 11.20
C ALA A 72 0.95 2.81 11.34
N LEU A 73 0.69 1.53 10.99
CA LEU A 73 -0.62 0.90 11.14
C LEU A 73 -1.04 0.84 12.61
N GLU A 74 -0.15 0.38 13.50
CA GLU A 74 -0.38 0.30 14.94
C GLU A 74 -0.73 1.68 15.52
N ARG A 75 0.12 2.69 15.28
CA ARG A 75 -0.14 4.07 15.73
C ARG A 75 -1.50 4.59 15.26
N ARG A 76 -1.87 4.30 14.01
CA ARG A 76 -3.13 4.77 13.43
C ARG A 76 -4.33 4.03 14.02
N TYR A 77 -4.18 2.74 14.29
CA TYR A 77 -5.20 1.91 14.92
C TYR A 77 -5.44 2.33 16.37
N ASP A 78 -4.38 2.52 17.16
CA ASP A 78 -4.46 2.99 18.54
C ASP A 78 -5.11 4.38 18.63
N SER A 79 -4.70 5.30 17.77
CA SER A 79 -5.31 6.62 17.69
C SER A 79 -6.81 6.54 17.37
N TRP A 80 -7.23 5.65 16.48
CA TRP A 80 -8.64 5.45 16.17
C TRP A 80 -9.42 4.87 17.35
N LEU A 81 -8.85 3.90 18.08
CA LEU A 81 -9.44 3.36 19.30
C LEU A 81 -9.60 4.43 20.39
N ALA A 82 -8.64 5.34 20.54
CA ALA A 82 -8.71 6.43 21.50
C ALA A 82 -9.75 7.51 21.14
N THR A 83 -10.22 7.55 19.88
CA THR A 83 -11.31 8.44 19.44
C THR A 83 -12.70 7.81 19.55
N LYS A 84 -12.79 6.56 20.00
CA LYS A 84 -14.06 5.87 20.26
C LYS A 84 -14.54 6.08 21.69
#